data_AF-A0A329QQ76-F1
#
_entry.id   AF-A0A329QQ76-F1
#
_cell.length_a   1.000
_cell.length_b   1.000
_cell.length_c   1.000
_cell.angle_alpha   90.00
_cell.angle_beta   90.00
_cell.angle_gamma   90.00
#
_symmetry.space_group_name_H-M   'P 1'
#
loop_
_entity.id
_entity.type
_entity.pdbx_description
1 polymer ?
#
loop_
_entity_poly.entity_id
_entity_poly.type
_entity_poly.pdbx_seq_one_letter_code
_entity_poly.pdbx_strand_id
1 'polypeptide(L)'
;MSGRHRSYVFDEHAAGRLRYQEHHRPGPIALVVLVVAPGVVPVIFRDDVTSIGIGLFYYGVALFFLVLLYLSGWMNRIKVYDHAVVLDTAWPGGAPYVIPLSTIDPGRVRYHRRANFIGRRMGQGKRHVRTGPYASQAITFDGLSPRVARRRASDVPEAQADRVRPGARTVQVDGGDGQTLDLEVETWVVATGTPRRLLRALEQALVDAGRPEAAGMAERLLADPVVERWRQPLTEDEIYRDRAG
;
A
#
# COMPACT_ATOMS: atom_id res chain seq x y z
N MET A 1 3.02 -0.28 38.75
CA MET A 1 3.20 -1.28 37.69
C MET A 1 3.85 -0.60 36.50
N SER A 2 5.16 -0.73 36.35
CA SER A 2 5.90 -0.15 35.21
C SER A 2 5.67 -1.03 33.99
N GLY A 3 4.84 -0.57 33.06
CA GLY A 3 4.57 -1.28 31.82
C GLY A 3 5.85 -1.33 30.99
N ARG A 4 6.47 -2.51 30.89
CA ARG A 4 7.56 -2.73 29.93
C ARG A 4 7.03 -2.37 28.54
N HIS A 5 7.53 -1.27 27.98
CA HIS A 5 7.44 -0.99 26.56
C HIS A 5 8.15 -2.14 25.83
N ARG A 6 7.39 -3.17 25.43
CA ARG A 6 7.86 -4.13 24.44
C ARG A 6 8.06 -3.34 23.16
N SER A 7 9.31 -3.20 22.73
CA SER A 7 9.63 -2.66 21.43
C SER A 7 9.09 -3.66 20.40
N TYR A 8 8.03 -3.28 19.71
CA TYR A 8 7.44 -4.05 18.62
C TYR A 8 8.37 -3.97 17.41
N VAL A 9 9.49 -4.69 17.47
CA VAL A 9 10.42 -4.82 16.36
C VAL A 9 9.92 -6.00 15.54
N PHE A 10 9.48 -5.73 14.32
CA PHE A 10 9.22 -6.78 13.34
C PHE A 10 10.49 -7.60 13.12
N ASP A 11 10.39 -8.91 13.30
CA ASP A 11 11.51 -9.83 13.03
C ASP A 11 11.50 -10.19 11.54
N GLU A 12 12.41 -9.59 10.77
CA GLU A 12 12.54 -9.89 9.34
C GLU A 12 12.91 -11.36 9.09
N HIS A 13 13.59 -12.01 10.03
CA HIS A 13 13.97 -13.43 9.89
C HIS A 13 12.75 -14.35 9.97
N ALA A 14 11.77 -14.02 10.82
CA ALA A 14 10.53 -14.78 10.95
C ALA A 14 9.65 -14.69 9.69
N ALA A 15 9.75 -13.59 8.93
CA ALA A 15 9.01 -13.45 7.67
C ALA A 15 9.60 -14.25 6.50
N GLY A 16 10.79 -14.82 6.67
CA GLY A 16 11.50 -15.60 5.67
C GLY A 16 12.38 -14.75 4.74
N ARG A 17 12.69 -15.27 3.55
CA ARG A 17 13.57 -14.57 2.60
C ARG A 17 12.86 -13.40 1.93
N LEU A 18 13.54 -12.27 1.83
CA LEU A 18 13.09 -11.12 1.04
C LEU A 18 13.10 -11.47 -0.45
N ARG A 19 11.93 -11.44 -1.10
CA ARG A 19 11.76 -11.69 -2.53
C ARG A 19 11.76 -10.43 -3.36
N TYR A 20 11.19 -9.37 -2.80
CA TYR A 20 11.05 -8.10 -3.50
C TYR A 20 10.98 -6.96 -2.52
N GLN A 21 11.58 -5.84 -2.91
CA GLN A 21 11.47 -4.58 -2.20
C GLN A 21 11.33 -3.45 -3.22
N GLU A 22 10.39 -2.56 -2.96
CA GLU A 22 10.23 -1.33 -3.72
C GLU A 22 10.31 -0.11 -2.81
N HIS A 23 11.03 0.88 -3.32
CA HIS A 23 10.99 2.24 -2.79
C HIS A 23 10.16 3.10 -3.74
N HIS A 24 9.11 3.71 -3.21
CA HIS A 24 8.26 4.59 -3.99
C HIS A 24 9.00 5.84 -4.46
N ARG A 25 9.47 5.87 -5.71
CA ARG A 25 10.00 7.09 -6.29
C ARG A 25 8.87 7.95 -6.86
N PRO A 26 8.91 9.27 -6.68
CA PRO A 26 7.98 10.15 -7.36
C PRO A 26 8.10 9.98 -8.88
N GLY A 27 6.96 9.92 -9.56
CA GLY A 27 6.93 9.88 -11.01
C GLY A 27 7.43 11.20 -11.63
N PRO A 28 7.74 11.22 -12.94
CA PRO A 28 8.24 12.41 -13.62
C PRO A 28 7.27 13.59 -13.53
N ILE A 29 5.95 13.35 -13.67
CA ILE A 29 4.92 14.38 -13.50
C ILE A 29 4.97 14.98 -12.10
N ALA A 30 5.15 14.12 -11.10
CA ALA A 30 5.22 14.53 -9.72
C ALA A 30 6.45 15.46 -9.48
N LEU A 31 7.60 15.11 -10.06
CA LEU A 31 8.79 15.99 -10.06
C LEU A 31 8.54 17.33 -10.76
N VAL A 32 7.83 17.34 -11.90
CA VAL A 32 7.46 18.59 -12.59
C VAL A 32 6.57 19.46 -11.69
N VAL A 33 5.54 18.87 -11.07
CA VAL A 33 4.67 19.59 -10.13
C VAL A 33 5.47 20.15 -8.95
N LEU A 34 6.40 19.37 -8.39
CA LEU A 34 7.27 19.79 -7.29
C LEU A 34 8.07 21.05 -7.62
N VAL A 35 8.56 21.18 -8.86
CA VAL A 35 9.40 22.32 -9.29
C VAL A 35 8.56 23.51 -9.76
N VAL A 36 7.45 23.27 -10.47
CA VAL A 36 6.64 24.30 -11.12
C VAL A 36 5.61 24.92 -10.17
N ALA A 37 4.93 24.11 -9.33
CA ALA A 37 3.89 24.61 -8.45
C ALA A 37 4.33 25.71 -7.47
N PRO A 38 5.54 25.68 -6.88
CA PRO A 38 6.01 26.79 -6.04
C PRO A 38 6.14 28.11 -6.81
N GLY A 39 6.35 28.06 -8.14
CA GLY A 39 6.42 29.24 -9.01
C GLY A 39 5.09 30.00 -9.13
N VAL A 40 3.97 29.35 -8.83
CA VAL A 40 2.64 29.99 -8.82
C VAL A 40 2.47 30.88 -7.59
N VAL A 41 3.15 30.57 -6.47
CA VAL A 41 2.96 31.29 -5.20
C VAL A 41 3.34 32.77 -5.31
N PRO A 42 4.53 33.15 -5.83
CA PRO A 42 4.85 34.58 -6.03
C PRO A 42 3.90 35.30 -6.99
N VAL A 43 3.28 34.58 -7.94
CA VAL A 43 2.30 35.16 -8.87
C VAL A 43 0.97 35.45 -8.16
N ILE A 44 0.55 34.59 -7.24
CA ILE A 44 -0.63 34.80 -6.40
C ILE A 44 -0.42 36.00 -5.46
N PHE A 45 0.75 36.08 -4.83
CA PHE A 45 1.11 37.15 -3.88
C PHE A 45 1.82 38.33 -4.55
N ARG A 46 1.57 38.57 -5.85
CA ARG A 46 2.33 39.56 -6.65
C ARG A 46 2.30 40.98 -6.06
N ASP A 47 1.22 41.34 -5.37
CA ASP A 47 1.05 42.67 -4.79
C ASP A 47 1.94 42.86 -3.53
N ASP A 48 2.30 41.76 -2.86
CA ASP A 48 3.22 41.73 -1.71
C ASP A 48 4.70 41.56 -2.14
N VAL A 49 4.94 41.10 -3.37
CA VAL A 49 6.28 40.86 -3.93
C VAL A 49 6.86 42.18 -4.46
N THR A 50 7.35 43.01 -3.55
CA THR A 50 7.98 44.30 -3.88
C THR A 50 9.43 44.20 -4.37
N SER A 51 10.05 43.03 -4.19
CA SER A 51 11.42 42.76 -4.65
C SER A 51 11.58 41.31 -5.08
N ILE A 52 12.56 41.05 -5.94
CA ILE A 52 12.94 39.69 -6.38
C ILE A 52 13.24 38.79 -5.17
N GLY A 53 13.87 39.34 -4.13
CA GLY A 53 14.21 38.59 -2.91
C GLY A 53 12.98 38.04 -2.18
N ILE A 54 11.91 38.84 -2.07
CA ILE A 54 10.64 38.39 -1.45
C ILE A 54 9.98 37.30 -2.31
N GLY A 55 10.01 37.44 -3.63
CA GLY A 55 9.49 36.42 -4.55
C GLY A 55 10.24 35.08 -4.41
N LEU A 56 11.58 35.13 -4.36
CA LEU A 56 12.41 33.94 -4.13
C LEU A 56 12.15 33.32 -2.75
N PHE A 57 11.91 34.13 -1.72
CA PHE A 57 11.54 33.63 -0.39
C PHE A 57 10.22 32.86 -0.42
N TYR A 58 9.15 33.42 -1.00
CA TYR A 58 7.87 32.71 -1.14
C TYR A 58 8.00 31.41 -1.94
N TYR A 59 8.74 31.44 -3.05
CA TYR A 59 9.04 30.24 -3.84
C TYR A 59 9.75 29.19 -2.98
N GLY A 60 10.80 29.59 -2.24
CA GLY A 60 11.59 28.70 -1.40
C GLY A 60 10.75 28.05 -0.28
N VAL A 61 9.89 28.83 0.38
CA VAL A 61 8.98 28.32 1.41
C VAL A 61 7.98 27.33 0.82
N ALA A 62 7.35 27.65 -0.31
CA ALA A 62 6.41 26.76 -0.99
C ALA A 62 7.08 25.47 -1.47
N LEU A 63 8.29 25.57 -2.02
CA LEU A 63 9.10 24.42 -2.43
C LEU A 63 9.45 23.54 -1.23
N PHE A 64 9.84 24.15 -0.10
CA PHE A 64 10.14 23.40 1.13
C PHE A 64 8.95 22.56 1.60
N PHE A 65 7.74 23.13 1.67
CA PHE A 65 6.54 22.39 2.06
C PHE A 65 6.19 21.27 1.06
N LEU A 66 6.33 21.54 -0.23
CA LEU A 66 6.13 20.51 -1.25
C LEU A 66 7.17 19.38 -1.12
N VAL A 67 8.44 19.69 -0.90
CA VAL A 67 9.48 18.69 -0.65
C VAL A 67 9.13 17.85 0.58
N LEU A 68 8.70 18.45 1.69
CA LEU A 68 8.27 17.70 2.88
C LEU A 68 7.11 16.73 2.57
N LEU A 69 6.12 17.18 1.81
CA LEU A 69 4.99 16.34 1.39
C LEU A 69 5.45 15.20 0.48
N TYR A 70 6.38 15.46 -0.43
CA TYR A 70 6.96 14.44 -1.31
C TYR A 70 7.82 13.43 -0.57
N LEU A 71 8.65 13.88 0.37
CA LEU A 71 9.46 13.02 1.23
C LEU A 71 8.56 12.04 1.99
N SER A 72 7.41 12.49 2.50
CA SER A 72 6.45 11.60 3.16
C SER A 72 5.97 10.44 2.27
N GLY A 73 5.81 10.69 0.97
CA GLY A 73 5.45 9.66 0.00
C GLY A 73 6.59 8.69 -0.31
N TRP A 74 7.84 9.19 -0.30
CA TRP A 74 9.04 8.39 -0.52
C TRP A 74 9.31 7.39 0.61
N MET A 75 8.73 7.64 1.78
CA MET A 75 8.91 6.81 2.96
C MET A 75 8.11 5.50 2.91
N ASN A 76 7.17 5.33 1.97
CA ASN A 76 6.45 4.08 1.83
C ASN A 76 7.33 3.02 1.14
N ARG A 77 7.59 1.93 1.85
CA ARG A 77 8.31 0.76 1.35
C ARG A 77 7.38 -0.42 1.34
N ILE A 78 7.32 -1.13 0.23
CA ILE A 78 6.70 -2.45 0.16
C ILE A 78 7.80 -3.48 0.07
N LYS A 79 7.72 -4.49 0.94
CA LYS A 79 8.55 -5.67 0.90
C LYS A 79 7.66 -6.90 0.81
N VAL A 80 8.04 -7.86 -0.03
CA VAL A 80 7.41 -9.17 -0.12
C VAL A 80 8.43 -10.20 0.36
N TYR A 81 8.07 -10.91 1.42
CA TYR A 81 8.84 -12.01 1.98
C TYR A 81 8.15 -13.35 1.68
N ASP A 82 8.75 -14.46 2.12
CA ASP A 82 8.18 -15.80 1.95
C ASP A 82 6.84 -15.99 2.68
N HIS A 83 6.64 -15.33 3.83
CA HIS A 83 5.44 -15.54 4.66
C HIS A 83 4.57 -14.28 4.85
N ALA A 84 5.05 -13.10 4.45
CA ALA A 84 4.33 -11.84 4.65
C ALA A 84 4.62 -10.78 3.59
N VAL A 85 3.63 -9.90 3.38
CA VAL A 85 3.83 -8.58 2.77
C VAL A 85 3.99 -7.56 3.88
N VAL A 86 5.10 -6.83 3.85
CA VAL A 86 5.42 -5.81 4.85
C VAL A 86 5.31 -4.44 4.19
N LEU A 87 4.41 -3.62 4.73
CA LEU A 87 4.25 -2.22 4.32
C LEU A 87 4.91 -1.35 5.38
N ASP A 88 6.17 -1.02 5.12
CA ASP A 88 7.02 -0.28 6.04
C ASP A 88 6.92 1.24 5.79
N THR A 89 7.13 2.02 6.84
CA THR A 89 7.32 3.47 6.78
C THR A 89 8.77 3.75 7.11
N ALA A 90 9.50 4.43 6.23
CA ALA A 90 10.90 4.78 6.45
C ALA A 90 11.13 5.79 7.60
N TRP A 91 10.14 6.02 8.46
CA TRP A 91 10.24 6.90 9.62
C TRP A 91 10.99 6.17 10.73
N PRO A 92 12.01 6.79 11.35
CA PRO A 92 12.63 6.25 12.55
C PRO A 92 11.57 5.99 13.64
N GLY A 93 11.41 4.74 14.05
CA GLY A 93 10.40 4.32 15.05
C GLY A 93 8.99 4.05 14.49
N GLY A 94 8.79 4.13 13.17
CA GLY A 94 7.56 3.68 12.52
C GLY A 94 7.41 2.17 12.65
N ALA A 95 6.26 1.71 13.14
CA ALA A 95 5.94 0.28 13.17
C ALA A 95 5.43 -0.14 11.77
N PRO A 96 6.04 -1.14 11.12
CA PRO A 96 5.57 -1.61 9.84
C PRO A 96 4.21 -2.30 9.98
N TYR A 97 3.44 -2.33 8.88
CA TYR A 97 2.25 -3.17 8.79
C TYR A 97 2.66 -4.50 8.20
N VAL A 98 2.43 -5.57 8.95
CA VAL A 98 2.77 -6.92 8.51
C VAL A 98 1.47 -7.64 8.14
N ILE A 99 1.39 -8.06 6.88
CA ILE A 99 0.22 -8.71 6.30
C ILE A 99 0.63 -10.14 5.95
N PRO A 100 0.25 -11.14 6.75
CA PRO A 100 0.57 -12.53 6.47
C PRO A 100 -0.02 -12.96 5.13
N LEU A 101 0.74 -13.72 4.32
CA LEU A 101 0.29 -14.17 3.01
C LEU A 101 -0.97 -15.05 3.10
N SER A 102 -1.13 -15.78 4.21
CA SER A 102 -2.32 -16.58 4.48
C SER A 102 -3.62 -15.77 4.47
N THR A 103 -3.53 -14.46 4.75
CA THR A 103 -4.67 -13.53 4.77
C THR A 103 -4.98 -12.90 3.42
N ILE A 104 -4.10 -13.10 2.43
CA ILE A 104 -4.27 -12.57 1.08
C ILE A 104 -4.97 -13.63 0.22
N ASP A 105 -6.15 -13.29 -0.28
CA ASP A 105 -6.86 -14.10 -1.27
C ASP A 105 -6.32 -13.77 -2.69
N PRO A 106 -5.65 -14.71 -3.38
CA PRO A 106 -5.15 -14.50 -4.75
C PRO A 106 -6.26 -14.10 -5.73
N GLY A 107 -7.48 -14.62 -5.53
CA GLY A 107 -8.64 -14.33 -6.37
C GLY A 107 -9.16 -12.89 -6.23
N ARG A 108 -8.74 -12.17 -5.19
CA ARG A 108 -9.10 -10.75 -4.95
C ARG A 108 -7.94 -9.77 -5.14
N VAL A 109 -6.77 -10.25 -5.55
CA VAL A 109 -5.69 -9.36 -5.97
C VAL A 109 -6.10 -8.70 -7.28
N ARG A 110 -5.94 -7.38 -7.40
CA ARG A 110 -6.22 -6.62 -8.63
C ARG A 110 -5.09 -5.65 -8.91
N TYR A 111 -4.71 -5.52 -10.19
CA TYR A 111 -3.80 -4.49 -10.66
C TYR A 111 -4.59 -3.32 -11.22
N HIS A 112 -4.25 -2.11 -10.79
CA HIS A 112 -4.92 -0.88 -11.16
C HIS A 112 -4.00 0.02 -11.98
N ARG A 113 -4.55 0.56 -13.07
CA ARG A 113 -4.01 1.69 -13.83
C ARG A 113 -4.81 2.95 -13.53
N ARG A 114 -4.15 4.10 -13.66
CA ARG A 114 -4.68 5.43 -13.27
C ARG A 114 -5.09 5.48 -11.79
N ALA A 115 -4.25 4.86 -10.94
CA ALA A 115 -4.49 4.70 -9.50
C ALA A 115 -4.68 6.01 -8.74
N ASN A 116 -4.25 7.14 -9.32
CA ASN A 116 -4.48 8.49 -8.82
C ASN A 116 -5.98 8.85 -8.71
N PHE A 117 -6.89 8.07 -9.32
CA PHE A 117 -8.33 8.26 -9.20
C PHE A 117 -8.99 7.39 -8.11
N ILE A 118 -8.28 6.41 -7.54
CA ILE A 118 -8.84 5.51 -6.52
C ILE A 118 -9.29 6.33 -5.29
N GLY A 119 -8.52 7.34 -4.89
CA GLY A 119 -8.82 8.18 -3.72
C GLY A 119 -10.21 8.83 -3.76
N ARG A 120 -10.73 9.13 -4.96
CA ARG A 120 -12.07 9.70 -5.13
C ARG A 120 -13.19 8.69 -4.88
N ARG A 121 -12.94 7.41 -5.13
CA ARG A 121 -13.84 6.32 -4.76
C ARG A 121 -13.76 5.98 -3.28
N MET A 122 -12.58 6.14 -2.68
CA MET A 122 -12.30 5.65 -1.33
C MET A 122 -12.97 6.44 -0.20
N GLY A 123 -13.70 7.52 -0.53
CA GLY A 123 -14.69 8.10 0.41
C GLY A 123 -15.85 7.16 0.77
N GLN A 124 -15.97 5.98 0.13
CA GLN A 124 -17.12 5.07 0.25
C GLN A 124 -16.86 3.75 1.00
N GLY A 125 -15.66 3.49 1.55
CA GLY A 125 -15.41 2.23 2.28
C GLY A 125 -14.14 2.19 3.13
N LYS A 126 -14.09 1.24 4.08
CA LYS A 126 -12.92 0.89 4.90
C LYS A 126 -11.80 0.33 4.01
N ARG A 127 -11.00 1.22 3.40
CA ARG A 127 -9.87 0.86 2.54
C ARG A 127 -8.64 1.63 2.98
N HIS A 128 -7.51 0.93 3.09
CA HIS A 128 -6.25 1.54 3.53
C HIS A 128 -5.36 1.85 2.36
N VAL A 129 -5.08 3.13 2.22
CA VAL A 129 -4.43 3.69 1.04
C VAL A 129 -2.99 4.00 1.37
N ARG A 130 -2.09 3.24 0.74
CA ARG A 130 -0.67 3.54 0.69
C ARG A 130 -0.27 3.83 -0.74
N THR A 131 -0.85 4.90 -1.27
CA THR A 131 -0.45 5.43 -2.56
C THR A 131 0.51 6.58 -2.37
N GLY A 132 1.69 6.49 -2.99
CA GLY A 132 2.53 7.67 -3.16
C GLY A 132 1.77 8.77 -3.93
N PRO A 133 2.10 10.05 -3.70
CA PRO A 133 1.48 11.14 -4.45
C PRO A 133 1.68 10.90 -5.96
N TYR A 134 0.59 11.03 -6.72
CA TYR A 134 0.57 10.84 -8.18
C TYR A 134 0.96 9.44 -8.67
N ALA A 135 0.86 8.39 -7.84
CA ALA A 135 1.00 7.03 -8.31
C ALA A 135 -0.08 6.72 -9.37
N SER A 136 0.36 6.40 -10.58
CA SER A 136 -0.55 6.03 -11.68
C SER A 136 -0.87 4.52 -11.68
N GLN A 137 -0.19 3.75 -10.86
CA GLN A 137 -0.28 2.29 -10.80
C GLN A 137 -0.35 1.84 -9.34
N ALA A 138 -1.20 0.87 -9.07
CA ALA A 138 -1.37 0.28 -7.75
C ALA A 138 -1.80 -1.18 -7.84
N ILE A 139 -1.57 -1.92 -6.77
CA ILE A 139 -2.13 -3.25 -6.57
C ILE A 139 -3.05 -3.16 -5.36
N THR A 140 -4.21 -3.79 -5.47
CA THR A 140 -5.11 -3.97 -4.34
C THR A 140 -5.21 -5.42 -3.97
N PHE A 141 -5.25 -5.69 -2.68
CA PHE A 141 -5.46 -7.02 -2.12
C PHE A 141 -6.12 -6.88 -0.76
N ASP A 142 -6.80 -7.91 -0.31
CA ASP A 142 -7.33 -7.96 1.04
C ASP A 142 -6.29 -8.55 1.98
N GLY A 143 -6.25 -8.06 3.22
CA GLY A 143 -5.38 -8.58 4.26
C GLY A 143 -5.78 -8.01 5.62
N LEU A 144 -5.05 -8.37 6.68
CA LEU A 144 -5.34 -7.87 8.03
C LEU A 144 -5.52 -6.35 8.06
N SER A 145 -6.51 -5.88 8.83
CA SER A 145 -6.74 -4.45 9.02
C SER A 145 -5.49 -3.80 9.62
N PRO A 146 -5.21 -2.52 9.37
CA PRO A 146 -3.99 -1.88 9.87
C PRO A 146 -3.89 -1.88 11.39
N ARG A 147 -5.03 -1.87 12.09
CA ARG A 147 -5.06 -1.97 13.55
C ARG A 147 -4.48 -3.31 14.02
N VAL A 148 -4.85 -4.40 13.34
CA VAL A 148 -4.35 -5.75 13.63
C VAL A 148 -2.94 -5.94 13.09
N ALA A 149 -2.70 -5.59 11.82
CA ALA A 149 -1.41 -5.72 11.15
C ALA A 149 -0.28 -4.95 11.84
N ARG A 150 -0.58 -3.82 12.50
CA ARG A 150 0.40 -3.06 13.29
C ARG A 150 0.63 -3.66 14.67
N ARG A 151 -0.41 -4.15 15.34
CA ARG A 151 -0.28 -4.75 16.69
C ARG A 151 0.45 -6.09 16.66
N ARG A 152 0.26 -6.87 15.60
CA ARG A 152 0.85 -8.21 15.43
C ARG A 152 2.10 -8.24 14.57
N ALA A 153 2.73 -7.09 14.33
CA ALA A 153 4.00 -7.06 13.60
C ALA A 153 5.11 -7.91 14.28
N SER A 154 5.05 -8.11 15.60
CA SER A 154 5.94 -9.00 16.35
C SER A 154 5.48 -10.46 16.39
N ASP A 155 4.18 -10.70 16.17
CA ASP A 155 3.51 -11.96 16.42
C ASP A 155 3.11 -12.55 15.07
N VAL A 156 4.10 -12.87 14.26
CA VAL A 156 3.93 -13.67 13.05
C VAL A 156 4.28 -15.14 13.35
N PRO A 157 3.56 -15.87 14.23
CA PRO A 157 3.33 -17.26 13.91
C PRO A 157 2.59 -17.28 12.57
N GLU A 158 2.94 -18.19 11.67
CA GLU A 158 1.99 -18.71 10.68
C GLU A 158 0.83 -19.32 11.47
N ALA A 159 -0.01 -18.47 12.05
CA ALA A 159 -1.27 -18.91 12.53
C ALA A 159 -1.96 -19.37 11.26
N GLN A 160 -2.22 -20.68 11.19
CA GLN A 160 -2.94 -21.34 10.12
C GLN A 160 -4.32 -20.70 10.09
N ALA A 161 -4.40 -19.53 9.47
CA ALA A 161 -5.62 -18.84 9.22
C ALA A 161 -6.39 -19.79 8.32
N ASP A 162 -7.55 -20.22 8.81
CA ASP A 162 -8.47 -20.96 7.97
C ASP A 162 -8.69 -20.12 6.71
N ARG A 163 -8.53 -20.77 5.55
CA ARG A 163 -8.47 -20.11 4.24
C ARG A 163 -9.51 -19.01 4.17
N VAL A 164 -9.04 -17.76 3.99
CA VAL A 164 -9.92 -16.61 3.86
C VAL A 164 -10.90 -16.87 2.72
N ARG A 165 -12.19 -16.95 3.03
CA ARG A 165 -13.22 -17.05 1.99
C ARG A 165 -13.22 -15.76 1.17
N PRO A 166 -13.39 -15.82 -0.16
CA PRO A 166 -13.56 -14.63 -0.96
C PRO A 166 -14.68 -13.74 -0.38
N GLY A 167 -14.38 -12.47 -0.11
CA GLY A 167 -15.35 -11.53 0.46
C GLY A 167 -15.41 -11.52 1.99
N ALA A 168 -14.67 -12.38 2.70
CA ALA A 168 -14.66 -12.38 4.15
C ALA A 168 -14.10 -11.06 4.72
N ARG A 169 -14.82 -10.49 5.68
CA ARG A 169 -14.41 -9.27 6.42
C ARG A 169 -13.69 -9.59 7.72
N THR A 170 -13.73 -10.86 8.13
CA THR A 170 -13.02 -11.38 9.30
C THR A 170 -12.37 -12.70 8.93
N VAL A 171 -11.23 -12.98 9.57
CA VAL A 171 -10.48 -14.22 9.43
C VAL A 171 -10.32 -14.81 10.81
N GLN A 172 -10.74 -16.06 10.95
CA GLN A 172 -10.54 -16.81 12.18
C GLN A 172 -9.14 -17.38 12.21
N VAL A 173 -8.47 -17.09 13.31
CA VAL A 173 -7.09 -17.48 13.53
C VAL A 173 -7.01 -18.14 14.89
N ASP A 174 -6.35 -19.31 14.96
CA ASP A 174 -6.01 -19.90 16.24
C ASP A 174 -4.98 -19.00 16.94
N GLY A 175 -5.40 -18.43 18.07
CA GLY A 175 -4.60 -17.53 18.89
C GLY A 175 -3.55 -18.22 19.74
N GLY A 176 -3.51 -19.55 19.73
CA GLY A 176 -2.88 -20.32 20.78
C GLY A 176 -3.78 -20.40 22.01
N ASP A 177 -3.58 -21.41 22.85
CA ASP A 177 -4.39 -21.68 24.05
C ASP A 177 -5.86 -22.06 23.76
N GLY A 178 -6.18 -22.50 22.54
CA GLY A 178 -7.53 -22.90 22.14
C GLY A 178 -8.49 -21.73 21.95
N GLN A 179 -7.99 -20.48 21.87
CA GLN A 179 -8.81 -19.32 21.56
C GLN A 179 -8.85 -19.05 20.06
N THR A 180 -10.05 -18.99 19.48
CA THR A 180 -10.24 -18.49 18.12
C THR A 180 -10.35 -16.97 18.16
N LEU A 181 -9.52 -16.29 17.36
CA LEU A 181 -9.49 -14.84 17.24
C LEU A 181 -10.05 -14.43 15.88
N ASP A 182 -11.12 -13.63 15.90
CA ASP A 182 -11.66 -12.97 14.71
C ASP A 182 -10.82 -11.74 14.39
N LEU A 183 -10.02 -11.82 13.33
CA LEU A 183 -9.21 -10.72 12.85
C LEU A 183 -9.91 -9.99 11.71
N GLU A 184 -10.09 -8.68 11.84
CA GLU A 184 -10.67 -7.84 10.78
C GLU A 184 -9.73 -7.82 9.55
N VAL A 185 -10.32 -8.00 8.37
CA VAL A 185 -9.66 -7.89 7.06
C VAL A 185 -10.17 -6.66 6.34
N GLU A 186 -9.25 -5.93 5.72
CA GLU A 186 -9.53 -4.74 4.94
C GLU A 186 -8.77 -4.76 3.61
N THR A 187 -9.29 -4.01 2.63
CA THR A 187 -8.61 -3.87 1.35
C THR A 187 -7.46 -2.87 1.46
N TRP A 188 -6.27 -3.34 1.11
CA TRP A 188 -5.08 -2.54 0.95
C TRP A 188 -4.96 -2.05 -0.48
N VAL A 189 -4.58 -0.79 -0.64
CA VAL A 189 -4.21 -0.20 -1.94
C VAL A 189 -2.77 0.23 -1.84
N VAL A 190 -1.87 -0.51 -2.49
CA VAL A 190 -0.44 -0.22 -2.50
C VAL A 190 -0.06 0.29 -3.87
N ALA A 191 0.44 1.51 -3.95
CA ALA A 191 1.02 1.99 -5.19
C ALA A 191 2.19 1.07 -5.61
N THR A 192 2.57 1.10 -6.88
CA THR A 192 3.83 0.50 -7.33
C THR A 192 4.34 1.21 -8.58
N GLY A 193 5.66 1.39 -8.70
CA GLY A 193 6.30 1.84 -9.94
C GLY A 193 6.73 0.68 -10.83
N THR A 194 6.74 -0.55 -10.28
CA THR A 194 7.20 -1.76 -10.95
C THR A 194 6.21 -2.92 -10.77
N PRO A 195 4.94 -2.76 -11.22
CA PRO A 195 3.85 -3.70 -10.94
C PRO A 195 4.16 -5.14 -11.38
N ARG A 196 4.85 -5.32 -12.51
CA ARG A 196 5.23 -6.66 -12.98
C ARG A 196 6.15 -7.39 -12.00
N ARG A 197 7.11 -6.69 -11.40
CA ARG A 197 8.06 -7.30 -10.44
C ARG A 197 7.36 -7.61 -9.12
N LEU A 198 6.56 -6.66 -8.61
CA LEU A 198 5.78 -6.85 -7.39
C LEU A 198 4.77 -7.99 -7.52
N LEU A 199 3.97 -8.02 -8.60
CA LEU A 199 2.99 -9.10 -8.82
C LEU A 199 3.64 -10.47 -8.95
N ARG A 200 4.77 -10.58 -9.66
CA ARG A 200 5.51 -11.86 -9.78
C ARG A 200 6.07 -12.31 -8.43
N ALA A 201 6.62 -11.40 -7.64
CA ALA A 201 7.12 -11.73 -6.32
C ALA A 201 5.99 -12.16 -5.38
N LEU A 202 4.84 -11.48 -5.43
CA LEU A 202 3.65 -11.84 -4.65
C LEU A 202 3.07 -13.19 -5.09
N GLU A 203 2.93 -13.43 -6.40
CA GLU A 203 2.51 -14.72 -6.95
C GLU A 203 3.42 -15.85 -6.45
N GLN A 204 4.73 -15.70 -6.60
CA GLN A 204 5.67 -16.75 -6.20
C GLN A 204 5.62 -17.00 -4.68
N ALA A 205 5.49 -15.94 -3.89
CA ALA A 205 5.36 -16.07 -2.43
C ALA A 205 4.07 -16.81 -2.05
N LEU A 206 2.94 -16.49 -2.69
CA LEU A 206 1.66 -17.17 -2.45
C LEU A 206 1.71 -18.64 -2.88
N VAL A 207 2.27 -18.95 -4.04
CA VAL A 207 2.43 -20.33 -4.52
C VAL A 207 3.29 -21.14 -3.56
N ASP A 208 4.43 -20.60 -3.13
CA ASP A 208 5.34 -21.27 -2.19
C ASP A 208 4.71 -21.44 -0.80
N ALA A 209 3.80 -20.54 -0.40
CA ALA A 209 2.98 -20.65 0.80
C ALA A 209 1.79 -21.64 0.66
N GLY A 210 1.78 -22.46 -0.40
CA GLY A 210 0.75 -23.48 -0.61
C GLY A 210 -0.57 -22.95 -1.18
N ARG A 211 -0.55 -21.82 -1.88
CA ARG A 211 -1.70 -21.25 -2.61
C ARG A 211 -1.53 -21.43 -4.13
N PRO A 212 -1.69 -22.66 -4.67
CA PRO A 212 -1.45 -22.94 -6.09
C PRO A 212 -2.38 -22.16 -7.03
N GLU A 213 -3.55 -21.70 -6.57
CA GLU A 213 -4.46 -20.86 -7.34
C GLU A 213 -3.86 -19.49 -7.71
N ALA A 214 -2.80 -19.06 -7.01
CA ALA A 214 -2.05 -17.86 -7.36
C ALA A 214 -1.19 -18.04 -8.63
N ALA A 215 -0.94 -19.26 -9.09
CA ALA A 215 -0.11 -19.50 -10.28
C ALA A 215 -0.70 -18.79 -11.53
N GLY A 216 0.14 -18.03 -12.24
CA GLY A 216 -0.23 -17.22 -13.39
C GLY A 216 -1.01 -15.94 -13.05
N MET A 217 -1.21 -15.62 -11.77
CA MET A 217 -1.94 -14.43 -11.33
C MET A 217 -1.32 -13.14 -11.88
N ALA A 218 0.01 -12.99 -11.84
CA ALA A 218 0.69 -11.79 -12.29
C ALA A 218 0.43 -11.53 -13.78
N GLU A 219 0.49 -12.57 -14.62
CA GLU A 219 0.25 -12.43 -16.06
C GLU A 219 -1.20 -12.07 -16.36
N ARG A 220 -2.16 -12.76 -15.71
CA ARG A 220 -3.59 -12.45 -15.84
C ARG A 220 -3.90 -11.00 -15.45
N LEU A 221 -3.40 -10.55 -14.29
CA LEU A 221 -3.66 -9.20 -13.80
C LEU A 221 -2.99 -8.11 -14.64
N LEU A 222 -1.81 -8.39 -15.21
CA LEU A 222 -1.15 -7.45 -16.11
C LEU A 222 -1.84 -7.36 -17.47
N ALA A 223 -2.42 -8.46 -17.95
CA ALA A 223 -3.16 -8.53 -19.21
C ALA A 223 -4.53 -7.82 -19.09
N ASP A 224 -5.21 -7.96 -17.95
CA ASP A 224 -6.51 -7.32 -17.68
C ASP A 224 -6.44 -6.38 -16.47
N PRO A 225 -5.82 -5.19 -16.61
CA PRO A 225 -5.77 -4.21 -15.54
C PRO A 225 -7.14 -3.58 -15.30
N VAL A 226 -7.45 -3.29 -14.04
CA VAL A 226 -8.53 -2.39 -13.65
C VAL A 226 -8.12 -0.96 -14.03
N VAL A 227 -8.83 -0.34 -14.96
CA VAL A 227 -8.54 1.05 -15.38
C VAL A 227 -9.50 1.99 -14.65
N GLU A 228 -8.99 2.68 -13.64
CA GLU A 228 -9.76 3.61 -12.81
C GLU A 228 -10.19 4.84 -13.63
N ARG A 229 -11.40 5.33 -13.35
CA ARG A 229 -12.09 6.37 -14.16
C ARG A 229 -12.46 7.58 -13.29
N TRP A 230 -12.40 8.76 -13.90
CA TRP A 230 -12.68 10.03 -13.20
C TRP A 230 -14.16 10.27 -12.89
N ARG A 231 -15.04 10.09 -13.90
CA ARG A 231 -16.45 10.52 -13.80
C ARG A 231 -17.35 9.51 -13.09
N GLN A 232 -16.99 8.23 -13.13
CA GLN A 232 -17.76 7.13 -12.57
C GLN A 232 -16.78 6.21 -11.85
N PRO A 233 -16.63 6.36 -10.52
CA PRO A 233 -15.86 5.43 -9.71
C PRO A 233 -16.37 4.00 -9.92
N LEU A 234 -15.46 3.03 -10.09
CA LEU A 234 -15.83 1.63 -10.30
C LEU A 234 -16.49 1.04 -9.04
N THR A 235 -17.56 0.28 -9.16
CA THR A 235 -18.13 -0.45 -8.01
C THR A 235 -17.25 -1.63 -7.59
N GLU A 236 -17.47 -2.20 -6.39
CA GLU A 236 -16.76 -3.42 -5.99
C GLU A 236 -17.02 -4.57 -6.97
N ASP A 237 -18.26 -4.71 -7.43
CA ASP A 237 -18.63 -5.70 -8.43
C ASP A 237 -17.86 -5.50 -9.72
N GLU A 238 -17.69 -4.26 -10.21
CA GLU A 238 -16.92 -4.01 -11.44
C GLU A 238 -15.41 -4.31 -11.31
N ILE A 239 -14.87 -4.21 -10.09
CA ILE A 239 -13.48 -4.50 -9.78
C ILE A 239 -13.26 -6.01 -9.64
N TYR A 240 -14.18 -6.70 -8.98
CA TYR A 240 -14.02 -8.11 -8.62
C TYR A 240 -14.71 -9.07 -9.58
N ARG A 241 -15.62 -8.63 -10.46
CA ARG A 241 -16.30 -9.48 -11.45
C ARG A 241 -15.27 -10.30 -12.21
N ASP A 242 -15.46 -11.62 -12.19
CA ASP A 242 -14.68 -12.54 -13.01
C ASP A 242 -14.86 -12.14 -14.47
N ARG A 243 -13.80 -11.63 -15.09
CA ARG A 243 -13.79 -11.27 -16.51
C ARG A 243 -13.46 -12.46 -17.41
N ALA A 244 -13.70 -13.68 -16.92
CA ALA A 244 -13.59 -14.90 -17.69
C ALA A 244 -14.81 -15.03 -18.60
N GLY A 245 -14.69 -14.46 -19.80
CA GLY A 245 -15.42 -14.84 -21.00
C GLY A 245 -14.43 -15.34 -22.04
#